data_AF-D6X754-F1
#
_entry.id   AF-D6X754-F1
#
_cell.length_a   1.000
_cell.length_b   1.000
_cell.length_c   1.000
_cell.angle_alpha   90.00
_cell.angle_beta   90.00
_cell.angle_gamma   90.00
#
_symmetry.space_group_name_H-M   'P 1'
#
loop_
_entity.id
_entity.type
_entity.pdbx_description
1 polymer ?
#
loop_
_entity_poly.entity_id
_entity_poly.type
_entity_poly.pdbx_seq_one_letter_code
_entity_poly.pdbx_strand_id
1 'polypeptide(L)'
;MAGAVPADSDVPVALRQTITDAAKRCTEEEVTPALLAAMLKAESGFDAKASRPATDEHGIAMWTPAVFRAWAVDGDGDGLKDHMSPPDAIATMAVFTCWLDQRFKQSGLRENLPALIAAGYRTSDKAVIETGGVPQQVQPHVDEVLANLRAYTR
;
A
#
# COMPACT_ATOMS: atom_id res chain seq x y z
N MET A 1 7.54 -10.12 14.70
CA MET A 1 8.16 -8.86 14.24
C MET A 1 7.99 -8.82 12.74
N ALA A 2 7.33 -7.81 12.19
CA ALA A 2 7.22 -7.66 10.74
C ALA A 2 8.64 -7.58 10.16
N GLY A 3 9.01 -8.58 9.35
CA GLY A 3 10.37 -8.73 8.83
C GLY A 3 10.76 -7.62 7.86
N ALA A 4 12.07 -7.39 7.70
CA ALA A 4 12.59 -6.54 6.64
C ALA A 4 12.26 -7.13 5.25
N VAL A 5 12.26 -6.28 4.23
CA VAL A 5 12.14 -6.72 2.83
C VAL A 5 13.26 -7.72 2.50
N PRO A 6 12.99 -8.87 1.84
CA PRO A 6 14.01 -9.87 1.55
C PRO A 6 15.17 -9.32 0.74
N ALA A 7 16.39 -9.73 1.11
CA ALA A 7 17.62 -9.20 0.50
C ALA A 7 17.77 -9.55 -0.99
N ASP A 8 17.25 -10.70 -1.39
CA ASP A 8 17.23 -11.28 -2.74
C ASP A 8 16.00 -10.89 -3.57
N SER A 9 15.12 -10.04 -3.04
CA SER A 9 13.98 -9.49 -3.78
C SER A 9 14.39 -8.47 -4.84
N ASP A 10 13.51 -8.24 -5.81
CA ASP A 10 13.61 -7.18 -6.82
C ASP A 10 13.24 -5.78 -6.29
N VAL A 11 12.97 -5.64 -4.98
CA VAL A 11 12.71 -4.33 -4.37
C VAL A 11 13.99 -3.48 -4.45
N PRO A 12 13.94 -2.27 -5.05
CA PRO A 12 15.10 -1.41 -5.17
C PRO A 12 15.76 -1.14 -3.82
N VAL A 13 17.08 -1.34 -3.75
CA VAL A 13 17.86 -1.22 -2.50
C VAL A 13 17.61 0.12 -1.80
N ALA A 14 17.51 1.21 -2.57
CA ALA A 14 17.27 2.55 -2.05
C ALA A 14 15.90 2.71 -1.35
N LEU A 15 14.90 1.87 -1.66
CA LEU A 15 13.56 1.95 -1.08
C LEU A 15 13.37 1.02 0.12
N ARG A 16 14.23 0.01 0.30
CA ARG A 16 14.04 -1.03 1.33
C ARG A 16 13.94 -0.44 2.74
N GLN A 17 14.80 0.53 3.06
CA GLN A 17 14.78 1.20 4.36
C GLN A 17 13.53 2.06 4.51
N THR A 18 13.20 2.86 3.50
CA THR A 18 11.98 3.69 3.47
C THR A 18 10.71 2.87 3.69
N ILE A 19 10.57 1.73 2.99
CA ILE A 19 9.44 0.81 3.15
C ILE A 19 9.41 0.21 4.56
N THR A 20 10.59 -0.20 5.08
CA THR A 20 10.71 -0.77 6.42
C THR A 20 10.32 0.25 7.50
N ASP A 21 10.74 1.51 7.36
CA ASP A 21 10.42 2.57 8.31
C ASP A 21 8.97 3.04 8.18
N ALA A 22 8.40 3.04 6.98
CA ALA A 22 7.00 3.31 6.77
C ALA A 22 6.10 2.28 7.49
N ALA A 23 6.40 0.98 7.37
CA ALA A 23 5.62 -0.07 8.01
C ALA A 23 5.56 0.08 9.55
N LYS A 24 6.62 0.58 10.20
CA LYS A 24 6.66 0.83 11.65
C LYS A 24 5.63 1.86 12.13
N ARG A 25 5.02 2.63 11.23
CA ARG A 25 3.96 3.59 11.56
C ARG A 25 2.62 2.91 11.86
N CYS A 26 2.47 1.63 11.51
CA CYS A 26 1.30 0.84 11.82
C CYS A 26 1.60 -0.21 12.90
N THR A 27 0.63 -0.45 13.78
CA THR A 27 0.71 -1.50 14.82
C THR A 27 0.01 -2.80 14.42
N GLU A 28 -0.75 -2.79 13.32
CA GLU A 28 -1.44 -3.98 12.80
C GLU A 28 -0.42 -4.95 12.17
N GLU A 29 -0.60 -6.24 12.42
CA GLU A 29 0.35 -7.29 11.99
C GLU A 29 0.37 -7.48 10.47
N GLU A 30 -0.71 -7.09 9.80
CA GLU A 30 -0.92 -7.22 8.37
C GLU A 30 -0.12 -6.18 7.56
N VAL A 31 0.13 -5.00 8.12
CA VAL A 31 0.86 -3.91 7.45
C VAL A 31 2.36 -4.11 7.64
N THR A 32 2.91 -5.03 6.86
CA THR A 32 4.32 -5.40 6.89
C THR A 32 5.13 -4.70 5.78
N PRO A 33 6.46 -4.60 5.90
CA PRO A 33 7.31 -4.15 4.80
C PRO A 33 7.10 -4.96 3.51
N ALA A 34 6.86 -6.27 3.62
CA ALA A 34 6.59 -7.14 2.47
C ALA A 34 5.25 -6.81 1.78
N LEU A 35 4.18 -6.53 2.53
CA LEU A 35 2.90 -6.11 1.95
C LEU A 35 3.03 -4.76 1.24
N LEU A 36 3.64 -3.77 1.89
CA LEU A 36 3.85 -2.46 1.27
C LEU A 36 4.68 -2.57 -0.01
N ALA A 37 5.77 -3.34 0.01
CA ALA A 37 6.57 -3.60 -1.20
C ALA A 37 5.76 -4.28 -2.31
N ALA A 38 4.93 -5.27 -1.96
CA ALA A 38 4.08 -5.98 -2.91
C ALA A 38 3.03 -5.08 -3.56
N MET A 39 2.43 -4.18 -2.79
CA MET A 39 1.50 -3.16 -3.28
C MET A 39 2.22 -2.17 -4.19
N LEU A 40 3.33 -1.57 -3.77
CA LEU A 40 4.11 -0.62 -4.57
C LEU A 40 4.53 -1.21 -5.93
N LYS A 41 4.89 -2.50 -5.95
CA LYS A 41 5.21 -3.21 -7.19
C LYS A 41 3.99 -3.32 -8.11
N ALA A 42 2.83 -3.69 -7.60
CA ALA A 42 1.60 -3.79 -8.39
C ALA A 42 1.07 -2.42 -8.84
N GLU A 43 1.34 -1.35 -8.08
CA GLU A 43 0.90 0.00 -8.43
C GLU A 43 1.75 0.60 -9.55
N SER A 44 3.07 0.59 -9.41
CA SER A 44 3.98 1.33 -10.31
C SER A 44 5.20 0.54 -10.77
N GLY A 45 5.42 -0.69 -10.29
CA GLY A 45 6.70 -1.37 -10.47
C GLY A 45 7.87 -0.62 -9.79
N PHE A 46 7.59 0.11 -8.72
CA PHE A 46 8.52 1.02 -8.03
C PHE A 46 8.95 2.27 -8.83
N ASP A 47 8.21 2.65 -9.88
CA ASP A 47 8.48 3.87 -10.64
C ASP A 47 7.94 5.13 -9.92
N ALA A 48 8.85 5.94 -9.38
CA ALA A 48 8.54 7.21 -8.74
C ALA A 48 7.90 8.26 -9.68
N LYS A 49 8.00 8.06 -11.00
CA LYS A 49 7.44 8.95 -12.02
C LYS A 49 6.23 8.34 -12.72
N ALA A 50 5.72 7.21 -12.23
CA ALA A 50 4.54 6.58 -12.79
C ALA A 50 3.37 7.56 -12.84
N SER A 51 2.59 7.48 -13.91
CA SER A 51 1.41 8.32 -14.10
C SER A 51 0.36 7.57 -14.90
N ARG A 52 -0.89 7.63 -14.45
CA ARG A 52 -2.07 7.14 -15.16
C ARG A 52 -3.06 8.30 -15.32
N PRO A 53 -2.94 9.10 -16.40
CA PRO A 53 -3.75 10.29 -16.59
C PRO A 53 -5.26 10.03 -16.64
N ALA A 54 -5.69 8.84 -17.09
CA ALA A 54 -7.10 8.48 -17.19
C ALA A 54 -7.82 8.43 -15.82
N THR A 55 -7.07 8.24 -14.73
CA THR A 55 -7.58 8.12 -13.35
C THR A 55 -6.96 9.15 -12.40
N ASP A 56 -6.13 10.06 -12.93
CA ASP A 56 -5.38 11.07 -12.16
C ASP A 56 -4.53 10.46 -11.03
N GLU A 57 -3.89 9.32 -11.30
CA GLU A 57 -3.02 8.61 -10.33
C GLU A 57 -1.55 8.80 -10.67
N HIS A 58 -0.71 9.10 -9.68
CA HIS A 58 0.69 9.46 -9.89
C HIS A 58 1.63 8.92 -8.80
N GLY A 59 2.91 8.85 -9.16
CA GLY A 59 4.01 8.50 -8.27
C GLY A 59 4.07 7.01 -7.95
N ILE A 60 5.01 6.65 -7.08
CA ILE A 60 5.35 5.25 -6.77
C ILE A 60 4.18 4.44 -6.21
N ALA A 61 3.22 5.13 -5.58
CA ALA A 61 2.05 4.53 -4.95
C ALA A 61 0.74 4.80 -5.72
N MET A 62 0.83 5.39 -6.93
CA MET A 62 -0.33 5.70 -7.78
C MET A 62 -1.44 6.46 -7.05
N TRP A 63 -1.05 7.48 -6.28
CA TRP A 63 -1.99 8.30 -5.54
C TRP A 63 -2.77 9.22 -6.46
N THR A 64 -4.07 9.36 -6.21
CA THR A 64 -4.76 10.57 -6.65
C THR A 64 -4.39 11.75 -5.74
N PRO A 65 -4.23 12.97 -6.27
CA PRO A 65 -3.91 14.14 -5.45
C PRO A 65 -4.93 14.39 -4.34
N ALA A 66 -6.21 14.10 -4.60
CA ALA A 66 -7.28 14.30 -3.63
C ALA A 66 -7.17 13.34 -2.44
N VAL A 67 -6.96 12.04 -2.69
CA VAL A 67 -6.82 11.05 -1.62
C VAL A 67 -5.52 11.27 -0.85
N PHE A 68 -4.40 11.52 -1.54
CA PHE A 68 -3.14 11.79 -0.85
C PHE A 68 -3.26 12.94 0.15
N ARG A 69 -3.85 14.08 -0.25
CA ARG A 69 -4.03 15.24 0.64
C ARG A 69 -4.82 14.92 1.91
N ALA A 70 -5.77 13.98 1.86
CA ALA A 70 -6.55 13.58 3.03
C ALA A 70 -5.74 12.75 4.03
N TRP A 71 -4.69 12.06 3.57
CA TRP A 71 -3.89 11.12 4.35
C TRP A 71 -2.43 11.54 4.56
N ALA A 72 -2.01 12.64 3.92
CA ALA A 72 -0.62 12.96 3.66
C ALA A 72 0.25 12.94 4.92
N VAL A 73 1.32 12.15 4.86
CA VAL A 73 2.40 12.05 5.84
C VAL A 73 3.66 12.64 5.22
N ASP A 74 4.34 13.50 5.99
CA ASP A 74 5.70 13.93 5.69
C ASP A 74 6.63 12.76 6.08
N GLY A 75 7.10 12.05 5.07
CA GLY A 75 7.77 10.76 5.19
C GLY A 75 9.25 10.89 5.50
N ASP A 76 9.90 11.94 4.99
CA ASP A 76 11.33 12.24 5.16
C ASP A 76 11.62 13.42 6.10
N GLY A 77 10.60 14.17 6.52
CA GLY A 77 10.71 15.25 7.50
C GLY A 77 11.19 16.57 6.92
N ASP A 78 11.05 16.79 5.61
CA ASP A 78 11.48 18.01 4.94
C ASP A 78 10.48 19.18 5.09
N GLY A 79 9.31 18.92 5.69
CA GLY A 79 8.24 19.89 5.91
C GLY A 79 7.27 20.06 4.73
N LEU A 80 7.50 19.34 3.63
CA LEU A 80 6.60 19.24 2.49
C LEU A 80 5.88 17.88 2.53
N LYS A 81 4.78 17.81 1.80
CA LYS A 81 4.03 16.57 1.61
C LYS A 81 3.69 16.44 0.14
N ASP A 82 4.45 15.63 -0.56
CA ASP A 82 4.31 15.46 -2.00
C ASP A 82 4.11 13.98 -2.37
N HIS A 83 2.98 13.67 -2.99
CA HIS A 83 2.72 12.34 -3.54
C HIS A 83 3.73 11.87 -4.60
N MET A 84 4.51 12.78 -5.20
CA MET A 84 5.61 12.45 -6.10
C MET A 84 6.92 12.14 -5.36
N SER A 85 7.02 12.46 -4.07
CA SER A 85 8.13 12.07 -3.19
C SER A 85 7.94 10.61 -2.73
N PRO A 86 8.84 9.67 -3.07
CA PRO A 86 8.69 8.29 -2.63
C PRO A 86 8.62 8.12 -1.11
N PRO A 87 9.43 8.80 -0.28
CA PRO A 87 9.27 8.77 1.17
C PRO A 87 7.86 9.11 1.65
N ASP A 88 7.29 10.23 1.18
CA ASP A 88 5.95 10.68 1.57
C ASP A 88 4.86 9.74 1.07
N ALA A 89 4.95 9.33 -0.19
CA ALA A 89 3.99 8.42 -0.81
C ALA A 89 3.93 7.07 -0.09
N ILE A 90 5.08 6.51 0.27
CA ILE A 90 5.20 5.22 0.97
C ILE A 90 4.76 5.37 2.44
N ALA A 91 5.16 6.44 3.13
CA ALA A 91 4.72 6.70 4.50
C ALA A 91 3.19 6.90 4.58
N THR A 92 2.62 7.61 3.62
CA THR A 92 1.17 7.81 3.49
C THR A 92 0.46 6.49 3.18
N MET A 93 1.03 5.63 2.33
CA MET A 93 0.47 4.30 2.03
C MET A 93 0.42 3.42 3.29
N ALA A 94 1.47 3.46 4.11
CA ALA A 94 1.49 2.70 5.36
C ALA A 94 0.38 3.13 6.34
N VAL A 95 0.14 4.44 6.51
CA VAL A 95 -0.94 4.93 7.39
C VAL A 95 -2.32 4.58 6.82
N PHE A 96 -2.52 4.75 5.52
CA PHE A 96 -3.81 4.46 4.89
C PHE A 96 -4.15 2.96 4.93
N THR A 97 -3.19 2.09 4.64
CA THR A 97 -3.37 0.63 4.74
C THR A 97 -3.60 0.16 6.17
N CYS A 98 -2.96 0.80 7.16
CA CYS A 98 -3.24 0.57 8.57
C CYS A 98 -4.70 0.90 8.93
N TRP A 99 -5.19 2.05 8.46
CA TRP A 99 -6.57 2.43 8.67
C TRP A 99 -7.54 1.47 7.97
N LEU A 100 -7.26 1.04 6.74
CA LEU A 100 -8.07 0.05 6.01
C LEU A 100 -8.18 -1.26 6.80
N ASP A 101 -7.06 -1.77 7.29
CA ASP A 101 -7.02 -2.99 8.11
C ASP A 101 -7.93 -2.88 9.34
N GLN A 102 -7.76 -1.80 10.13
CA GLN A 102 -8.59 -1.53 11.31
C GLN A 102 -10.06 -1.39 10.95
N ARG A 103 -10.35 -0.71 9.84
CA ARG A 103 -11.70 -0.48 9.33
C ARG A 103 -12.40 -1.79 8.98
N PHE A 104 -11.69 -2.72 8.33
CA PHE A 104 -12.22 -4.04 7.98
C PHE A 104 -12.44 -4.91 9.21
N LYS A 105 -11.48 -4.95 10.15
CA LYS A 105 -11.63 -5.66 11.43
C LYS A 105 -12.85 -5.16 12.21
N GLN A 106 -13.08 -3.84 12.25
CA GLN A 106 -14.25 -3.22 12.90
C GLN A 106 -15.57 -3.61 12.23
N SER A 107 -15.58 -3.76 10.90
CA SER A 107 -16.74 -4.23 10.13
C SER A 107 -16.94 -5.75 10.18
N GLY A 108 -16.12 -6.49 10.92
CA GLY A 108 -16.24 -7.94 11.08
C GLY A 108 -15.43 -8.77 10.08
N LEU A 109 -14.76 -8.14 9.11
CA LEU A 109 -13.92 -8.81 8.13
C LEU A 109 -12.52 -9.02 8.73
N ARG A 110 -12.21 -10.26 9.12
CA ARG A 110 -10.94 -10.62 9.81
C ARG A 110 -10.07 -11.62 9.06
N GLU A 111 -10.58 -12.19 7.97
CA GLU A 111 -9.86 -13.16 7.16
C GLU A 111 -9.34 -12.50 5.89
N ASN A 112 -8.22 -12.99 5.37
CA ASN A 112 -7.61 -12.51 4.13
C ASN A 112 -7.36 -10.99 4.08
N LEU A 113 -7.05 -10.38 5.23
CA LEU A 113 -6.86 -8.93 5.35
C LEU A 113 -5.86 -8.32 4.35
N PRO A 114 -4.71 -8.95 4.00
CA PRO A 114 -3.86 -8.43 2.92
C PRO A 114 -4.60 -8.26 1.58
N ALA A 115 -5.52 -9.17 1.25
CA ALA A 115 -6.33 -9.08 0.04
C ALA A 115 -7.38 -7.95 0.15
N LEU A 116 -8.01 -7.80 1.32
CA LEU A 116 -8.98 -6.75 1.58
C LEU A 116 -8.34 -5.35 1.56
N ILE A 117 -7.15 -5.20 2.14
CA ILE A 117 -6.35 -3.97 2.12
C ILE A 117 -6.02 -3.58 0.68
N ALA A 118 -5.50 -4.52 -0.12
CA ALA A 118 -5.22 -4.27 -1.53
C ALA A 118 -6.48 -3.88 -2.31
N ALA A 119 -7.61 -4.56 -2.08
CA ALA A 119 -8.89 -4.23 -2.70
C ALA A 119 -9.39 -2.83 -2.30
N GLY A 120 -9.29 -2.49 -1.02
CA GLY A 120 -9.69 -1.19 -0.47
C GLY A 120 -8.84 -0.05 -1.00
N TYR A 121 -7.53 -0.27 -1.16
CA TYR A 121 -6.61 0.69 -1.76
C TYR A 121 -7.00 1.02 -3.21
N ARG A 122 -7.34 0.00 -4.00
CA ARG A 122 -7.72 0.18 -5.41
C ARG A 122 -9.17 0.62 -5.62
N THR A 123 -10.03 0.50 -4.62
CA THR A 123 -11.45 0.89 -4.70
C THR A 123 -11.86 1.83 -3.56
N SER A 124 -12.36 1.28 -2.47
CA SER A 124 -12.70 1.97 -1.22
C SER A 124 -12.96 0.93 -0.12
N ASP A 125 -12.90 1.36 1.15
CA ASP A 125 -13.33 0.52 2.27
C ASP A 125 -14.81 0.11 2.14
N LYS A 126 -15.67 1.05 1.73
CA LYS A 126 -17.10 0.84 1.55
C LYS A 126 -17.39 -0.29 0.55
N ALA A 127 -16.74 -0.30 -0.61
CA ALA A 127 -16.95 -1.33 -1.63
C ALA A 127 -16.59 -2.73 -1.12
N VAL A 128 -15.49 -2.85 -0.37
CA VAL A 128 -15.05 -4.11 0.25
C VAL A 128 -16.05 -4.56 1.33
N ILE A 129 -16.51 -3.64 2.18
CA ILE A 129 -17.47 -3.94 3.26
C ILE A 129 -18.83 -4.35 2.69
N GLU A 130 -19.35 -3.64 1.69
CA GLU A 130 -20.64 -3.97 1.06
C GLU A 130 -20.59 -5.30 0.31
N THR A 131 -19.45 -5.63 -0.29
CA THR A 131 -19.22 -6.94 -0.92
C THR A 131 -19.03 -8.05 0.11
N GLY A 132 -18.55 -7.71 1.31
CA GLY A 132 -18.13 -8.69 2.33
C GLY A 132 -16.82 -9.40 1.96
N GLY A 133 -16.00 -8.80 1.09
CA GLY A 133 -14.82 -9.44 0.52
C GLY A 133 -14.21 -8.62 -0.63
N VAL A 134 -13.39 -9.26 -1.46
CA VAL A 134 -12.76 -8.62 -2.61
C VAL A 134 -13.79 -8.40 -3.74
N PRO A 135 -14.04 -7.16 -4.20
CA PRO A 135 -14.91 -6.93 -5.35
C PRO A 135 -14.31 -7.52 -6.64
N GLN A 136 -15.13 -8.22 -7.45
CA GLN A 136 -14.67 -8.93 -8.65
C GLN A 136 -13.90 -8.03 -9.63
N GLN A 137 -14.31 -6.77 -9.75
CA GLN A 137 -13.67 -5.79 -10.64
C GLN A 137 -12.20 -5.49 -10.32
N VAL A 138 -11.75 -5.75 -9.08
CA VAL A 138 -10.35 -5.57 -8.66
C VAL A 138 -9.64 -6.86 -8.29
N GLN A 139 -10.28 -8.01 -8.48
CA GLN A 139 -9.66 -9.32 -8.25
C GLN A 139 -8.31 -9.48 -8.97
N PRO A 140 -8.16 -9.09 -10.26
CA PRO A 140 -6.86 -9.26 -10.94
C PRO A 140 -5.72 -8.48 -10.28
N HIS A 141 -6.01 -7.26 -9.81
CA HIS A 141 -5.03 -6.44 -9.10
C HIS A 141 -4.67 -7.04 -7.73
N VAL A 142 -5.67 -7.53 -6.99
CA VAL A 142 -5.44 -8.21 -5.72
C VAL A 142 -4.61 -9.48 -5.91
N ASP A 143 -4.87 -10.26 -6.95
CA ASP A 143 -4.11 -11.47 -7.27
C ASP A 143 -2.63 -11.15 -7.55
N GLU A 144 -2.36 -10.03 -8.24
CA GLU A 144 -1.01 -9.53 -8.49
C GLU A 144 -0.29 -9.13 -7.19
N VAL A 145 -0.95 -8.36 -6.32
CA VAL A 145 -0.40 -7.99 -5.00
C VAL A 145 -0.09 -9.24 -4.18
N LEU A 146 -1.01 -10.20 -4.10
CA LEU A 146 -0.81 -11.44 -3.34
C LEU A 146 0.29 -12.32 -3.95
N ALA A 147 0.46 -12.32 -5.27
CA ALA A 147 1.57 -13.01 -5.93
C ALA A 147 2.92 -12.39 -5.56
N ASN A 148 3.02 -11.05 -5.58
CA ASN A 148 4.21 -10.32 -5.13
C ASN A 148 4.49 -10.57 -3.65
N LEU A 149 3.46 -10.51 -2.79
CA LEU A 149 3.59 -10.78 -1.36
C LEU A 149 4.13 -12.18 -1.11
N ARG A 150 3.58 -13.21 -1.77
CA ARG A 150 4.09 -14.59 -1.70
C ARG A 150 5.52 -14.74 -2.20
N ALA A 151 6.03 -13.82 -3.02
CA ALA A 151 7.43 -13.83 -3.43
C ALA A 151 8.35 -13.18 -2.37
N TYR A 152 7.81 -12.23 -1.59
CA TYR A 152 8.56 -11.48 -0.56
C TYR A 152 8.47 -12.08 0.85
N THR A 153 7.73 -13.18 1.03
CA THR A 153 7.61 -13.87 2.32
C THR A 153 8.07 -15.33 2.24
N ARG A 154 8.88 -15.69 1.24
CA ARG A 154 9.45 -17.03 1.10
C ARG A 154 10.64 -17.26 2.01
#